data_AF-A0A9N8HVR4-F1
#
_entry.id   AF-A0A9N8HVR4-F1
#
_cell.length_a   1.000
_cell.length_b   1.000
_cell.length_c   1.000
_cell.angle_alpha   90.00
_cell.angle_beta   90.00
_cell.angle_gamma   90.00
#
_symmetry.space_group_name_H-M   'P 1'
#
loop_
_entity.id
_entity.type
_entity.pdbx_description
1 polymer ?
#
loop_
_entity_poly.entity_id
_entity_poly.type
_entity_poly.pdbx_seq_one_letter_code
_entity_poly.pdbx_strand_id
1 'polypeptide(L)'
;MASIRPRNRITNIFSGVCNRAAAQLESLSEETFVIRPQPPQQEQQKYTASFLRQQKEIEDQIMTRNAQKAEEEARRRCLEVIRNHLISYLETTPPEQATFEEWLAVLHPDNVKMGVLDSRFQIPGNPWATVFEEEIAMRTKPIKPILQRSISRAMAA
;
A
#
# COMPACT_ATOMS: atom_id res chain seq x y z
N MET A 1 27.83 86.50 -2.71
CA MET A 1 27.20 85.23 -2.28
C MET A 1 27.28 85.17 -0.77
N ALA A 2 26.14 85.24 -0.09
CA ALA A 2 26.05 85.32 1.37
C ALA A 2 26.12 83.91 1.99
N SER A 3 27.11 83.67 2.86
CA SER A 3 27.24 82.41 3.60
C SER A 3 26.69 82.57 5.01
N ILE A 4 25.60 81.87 5.24
CA ILE A 4 24.83 81.71 6.47
C ILE A 4 25.67 80.97 7.54
N ARG A 5 25.61 81.42 8.80
CA ARG A 5 25.95 80.60 9.99
C ARG A 5 24.68 79.86 10.44
N PRO A 6 24.79 78.65 11.01
CA PRO A 6 24.61 78.51 12.47
C PRO A 6 25.55 77.42 13.08
N ARG A 7 26.25 77.66 14.20
CA ARG A 7 25.83 77.43 15.61
C ARG A 7 24.90 76.22 15.81
N ASN A 8 25.38 75.19 16.51
CA ASN A 8 24.81 74.66 17.78
C ASN A 8 25.24 73.20 18.03
N ARG A 9 25.92 72.90 19.13
CA ARG A 9 25.33 72.58 20.46
C ARG A 9 24.86 71.11 20.53
N ILE A 10 25.78 70.15 20.43
CA ILE A 10 25.54 68.75 20.77
C ILE A 10 26.75 68.22 21.55
N THR A 11 26.92 68.66 22.80
CA THR A 11 27.88 68.02 23.71
C THR A 11 27.25 67.55 25.02
N ASN A 12 25.91 67.50 25.15
CA ASN A 12 25.30 67.16 26.45
C ASN A 12 24.05 66.28 26.36
N ILE A 13 24.04 65.24 25.51
CA ILE A 13 22.96 64.22 25.53
C ILE A 13 23.48 62.76 25.58
N PHE A 14 24.78 62.51 25.36
CA PHE A 14 25.28 61.13 25.31
C PHE A 14 25.76 60.52 26.64
N SER A 15 25.83 61.29 27.73
CA SER A 15 26.26 60.74 29.04
C SER A 15 25.12 60.09 29.85
N GLY A 16 23.84 60.43 29.56
CA GLY A 16 22.69 59.94 30.34
C GLY A 16 22.04 58.63 29.86
N VAL A 17 22.43 58.12 28.68
CA VAL A 17 21.82 56.93 28.06
C VAL A 17 22.65 55.68 28.32
N CYS A 18 23.98 55.79 28.42
CA CYS A 18 24.86 54.64 28.65
C CYS A 18 24.72 54.04 30.06
N ASN A 19 24.34 54.81 31.07
CA ASN A 19 24.18 54.29 32.44
C ASN A 19 22.83 53.59 32.70
N ARG A 20 21.82 53.76 31.82
CA ARG A 20 20.53 53.06 31.96
C ARG A 20 20.47 51.71 31.27
N ALA A 21 21.33 51.46 30.29
CA ALA A 21 21.45 50.14 29.65
C ALA A 21 22.16 49.11 30.54
N ALA A 22 23.08 49.53 31.42
CA ALA A 22 23.77 48.62 32.32
C ALA A 22 22.85 48.07 33.44
N ALA A 23 21.94 48.89 33.98
CA ALA A 23 21.04 48.48 35.06
C ALA A 23 19.86 47.59 34.59
N GLN A 24 19.51 47.58 33.31
CA GLN A 24 18.49 46.67 32.75
C GLN A 24 19.03 45.28 32.37
N LEU A 25 20.36 45.13 32.24
CA LEU A 25 20.97 43.82 31.98
C LEU A 25 21.15 42.99 33.25
N GLU A 26 21.29 43.62 34.42
CA GLU A 26 21.33 42.89 35.71
C GLU A 26 19.95 42.43 36.19
N SER A 27 18.84 43.06 35.75
CA SER A 27 17.50 42.64 36.15
C SER A 27 16.89 41.51 35.29
N LEU A 28 17.61 41.02 34.27
CA LEU A 28 17.21 39.88 33.44
C LEU A 28 18.05 38.62 33.69
N SER A 29 19.09 38.70 34.53
CA SER A 29 19.94 37.55 34.88
C SER A 29 19.43 36.75 36.09
N GLU A 30 18.35 37.18 36.75
CA GLU A 30 17.66 36.42 37.80
C GLU A 30 16.43 35.67 37.28
N GLU A 31 16.40 35.33 35.99
CA GLU A 31 15.54 34.24 35.53
C GLU A 31 16.16 32.95 36.09
N THR A 32 15.78 32.66 37.34
CA THR A 32 16.09 31.45 38.09
C THR A 32 16.11 30.30 37.11
N PHE A 33 17.30 29.87 36.71
CA PHE A 33 17.50 28.73 35.85
C PHE A 33 17.06 27.56 36.72
N VAL A 34 15.77 27.25 36.67
CA VAL A 34 15.21 26.04 37.25
C VAL A 34 15.89 24.94 36.46
N ILE A 35 17.02 24.45 36.98
CA ILE A 35 17.69 23.25 36.52
C ILE A 35 16.62 22.18 36.69
N ARG A 36 15.89 21.90 35.61
CA ARG A 36 15.00 20.76 35.55
C ARG A 36 15.91 19.57 35.87
N PRO A 37 15.66 18.83 36.96
CA PRO A 37 16.51 17.70 37.29
C PRO A 37 16.53 16.80 36.05
N GLN A 38 17.73 16.57 35.51
CA GLN A 38 17.87 15.58 34.45
C GLN A 38 17.29 14.29 35.01
N PRO A 39 16.31 13.65 34.33
CA PRO A 39 15.84 12.35 34.77
C PRO A 39 17.06 11.42 34.87
N PRO A 40 17.11 10.53 35.88
CA PRO A 40 18.24 9.64 36.07
C PRO A 40 18.52 8.90 34.74
N GLN A 41 19.79 8.81 34.34
CA GLN A 41 20.21 8.27 33.03
C GLN A 41 19.57 6.91 32.70
N GLN A 42 19.24 6.11 33.72
CA GLN A 42 18.55 4.83 33.59
C GLN A 42 17.11 4.93 33.06
N GLU A 43 16.36 6.00 33.35
CA GLU A 43 15.00 6.18 32.83
C GLU A 43 15.02 6.56 31.35
N GLN A 44 15.89 7.49 30.94
CA GLN A 44 16.07 7.85 29.52
C GLN A 44 16.49 6.64 28.67
N GLN A 45 17.32 5.74 29.20
CA GLN A 45 17.69 4.50 28.52
C GLN A 45 16.51 3.53 28.35
N LYS A 46 15.60 3.45 29.32
CA LYS A 46 14.39 2.61 29.21
C LYS A 46 13.43 3.14 28.15
N TYR A 47 13.21 4.46 28.09
CA TYR A 47 12.35 5.08 27.09
C TYR A 47 12.89 4.93 25.66
N THR A 48 14.20 5.06 25.48
CA THR A 48 14.84 4.84 24.17
C THR A 48 14.77 3.37 23.75
N ALA A 49 15.00 2.43 24.66
CA ALA A 49 14.88 1.01 24.37
C ALA A 49 13.44 0.58 24.05
N SER A 50 12.42 1.09 24.75
CA SER A 50 11.02 0.77 24.45
C SER A 50 10.58 1.34 23.11
N PHE A 51 10.99 2.58 22.80
CA PHE A 51 10.70 3.22 21.52
C PHE A 51 11.31 2.47 20.34
N LEU A 52 12.59 2.05 20.45
CA LEU A 52 13.25 1.26 19.42
C LEU A 52 12.58 -0.10 19.20
N ARG A 53 12.11 -0.77 20.27
CA ARG A 53 11.33 -2.01 20.15
C ARG A 53 10.01 -1.79 19.43
N GLN A 54 9.30 -0.71 19.76
CA GLN A 54 8.04 -0.38 19.10
C GLN A 54 8.23 -0.06 17.62
N GLN A 55 9.29 0.69 17.26
CA GLN A 55 9.61 0.95 15.85
C GLN A 55 9.89 -0.35 15.09
N LYS A 56 10.72 -1.23 15.66
CA LYS A 56 11.01 -2.52 15.04
C LYS A 56 9.75 -3.37 14.84
N GLU A 57 8.86 -3.41 15.85
CA GLU A 57 7.61 -4.16 15.73
C GLU A 57 6.71 -3.59 14.62
N ILE A 58 6.62 -2.27 14.50
CA ILE A 58 5.87 -1.62 13.42
C ILE A 58 6.49 -1.95 12.05
N GLU A 59 7.81 -1.90 11.94
CA GLU A 59 8.53 -2.26 10.71
C GLU A 59 8.30 -3.72 10.33
N ASP A 60 8.41 -4.66 11.28
CA ASP A 60 8.17 -6.08 11.07
C ASP A 60 6.72 -6.35 10.63
N GLN A 61 5.75 -5.65 11.22
CA GLN A 61 4.34 -5.73 10.83
C GLN A 61 4.11 -5.18 9.41
N ILE A 62 4.71 -4.04 9.08
CA ILE A 62 4.61 -3.45 7.73
C ILE A 62 5.24 -4.39 6.70
N MET A 63 6.43 -4.93 6.99
CA MET A 63 7.14 -5.85 6.12
C MET A 63 6.32 -7.11 5.86
N THR A 64 5.76 -7.72 6.92
CA THR A 64 4.92 -8.92 6.81
C THR A 64 3.67 -8.65 5.96
N ARG A 65 3.00 -7.51 6.18
CA ARG A 65 1.82 -7.12 5.41
C ARG A 65 2.14 -6.88 3.94
N ASN A 66 3.28 -6.25 3.65
CA ASN A 66 3.71 -6.00 2.29
C ASN A 66 4.06 -7.30 1.56
N ALA A 67 4.71 -8.25 2.24
CA ALA A 67 4.99 -9.58 1.70
C ALA A 67 3.70 -10.33 1.33
N GLN A 68 2.71 -10.35 2.23
CA GLN A 68 1.41 -10.98 1.97
C GLN A 68 0.68 -10.35 0.77
N LYS A 69 0.70 -9.03 0.65
CA LYS A 69 0.10 -8.33 -0.50
C LYS A 69 0.81 -8.67 -1.81
N ALA A 70 2.14 -8.75 -1.79
CA ALA A 70 2.94 -9.09 -2.96
C ALA A 70 2.67 -10.54 -3.40
N GLU A 71 2.57 -11.47 -2.45
CA GLU A 71 2.23 -12.86 -2.71
C GLU A 71 0.83 -13.00 -3.33
N GLU A 72 -0.17 -12.34 -2.77
CA GLU A 72 -1.54 -12.41 -3.29
C GLU A 72 -1.65 -11.80 -4.69
N GLU A 73 -0.98 -10.67 -4.94
CA GLU A 73 -0.97 -10.05 -6.27
C GLU A 73 -0.24 -10.93 -7.30
N ALA A 74 0.88 -11.56 -6.90
CA ALA A 74 1.59 -12.51 -7.77
C ALA A 74 0.71 -13.72 -8.10
N ARG A 75 0.02 -14.28 -7.10
CA ARG A 75 -0.95 -15.37 -7.27
C ARG A 75 -2.07 -14.97 -8.23
N ARG A 76 -2.67 -13.79 -8.03
CA ARG A 76 -3.73 -13.25 -8.89
C ARG A 76 -3.27 -13.13 -10.34
N ARG A 77 -2.11 -12.53 -10.59
CA ARG A 77 -1.55 -12.38 -11.95
C ARG A 77 -1.24 -13.73 -12.60
N CYS A 78 -0.71 -14.68 -11.83
CA CYS A 78 -0.44 -16.03 -12.34
C CYS A 78 -1.73 -16.72 -12.78
N LEU A 79 -2.78 -16.67 -11.97
CA LEU A 79 -4.10 -17.22 -12.31
C LEU A 79 -4.72 -16.52 -13.52
N GLU A 80 -4.54 -15.21 -13.66
CA GLU A 80 -4.99 -14.44 -14.82
C GLU A 80 -4.33 -14.93 -16.12
N VAL A 81 -3.01 -15.18 -16.11
CA VAL A 81 -2.30 -15.74 -17.27
C VAL A 81 -2.83 -17.13 -17.62
N ILE A 82 -3.00 -18.01 -16.64
CA ILE A 82 -3.55 -19.35 -16.83
C ILE A 82 -4.95 -19.27 -17.46
N ARG A 83 -5.81 -18.38 -16.92
CA ARG A 83 -7.18 -18.18 -17.40
C ARG A 83 -7.20 -17.63 -18.83
N ASN A 84 -6.32 -16.70 -19.18
CA ASN A 84 -6.20 -16.18 -20.54
C ASN A 84 -5.81 -17.28 -21.54
N HIS A 85 -4.87 -18.16 -21.18
CA HIS A 85 -4.52 -19.30 -22.03
C HIS A 85 -5.70 -20.26 -22.26
N LEU A 86 -6.51 -20.50 -21.22
CA LEU A 86 -7.72 -21.31 -21.37
C LEU A 86 -8.76 -20.63 -22.24
N ILE A 87 -8.99 -19.33 -22.06
CA ILE A 87 -9.94 -18.57 -22.88
C ILE A 87 -9.56 -18.68 -24.35
N SER A 88 -8.30 -18.46 -24.71
CA SER A 88 -7.84 -18.60 -26.10
C SER A 88 -8.00 -20.03 -26.64
N TYR A 89 -7.78 -21.06 -25.83
CA TYR A 89 -8.07 -22.44 -26.22
C TYR A 89 -9.56 -22.65 -26.52
N LEU A 90 -10.43 -22.13 -25.66
CA LEU A 90 -11.89 -22.24 -25.78
C LEU A 90 -12.51 -21.41 -26.91
N GLU A 91 -11.76 -20.50 -27.53
CA GLU A 91 -12.19 -19.82 -28.76
C GLU A 91 -12.27 -20.79 -29.96
N THR A 92 -11.46 -21.84 -29.94
CA THR A 92 -11.38 -22.84 -31.02
C THR A 92 -11.98 -24.19 -30.64
N THR A 93 -12.09 -24.46 -29.34
CA THR A 93 -12.62 -25.72 -28.80
C THR A 93 -13.87 -25.45 -27.96
N PRO A 94 -15.04 -25.97 -28.33
CA PRO A 94 -16.26 -25.79 -27.55
C PRO A 94 -16.08 -26.29 -26.10
N PRO A 95 -16.61 -25.59 -25.08
CA PRO A 95 -16.48 -26.00 -23.68
C PRO A 95 -16.99 -27.41 -23.39
N GLU A 96 -17.95 -27.92 -24.15
CA GLU A 96 -18.51 -29.27 -23.98
C GLU A 96 -17.56 -30.38 -24.46
N GLN A 97 -16.59 -30.04 -25.30
CA GLN A 97 -15.60 -30.97 -25.87
C GLN A 97 -14.22 -30.78 -25.25
N ALA A 98 -13.97 -29.65 -24.59
CA ALA A 98 -12.71 -29.36 -23.95
C ALA A 98 -12.44 -30.32 -22.79
N THR A 99 -11.29 -31.00 -22.83
CA THR A 99 -10.75 -31.76 -21.70
C THR A 99 -9.53 -31.04 -21.10
N PHE A 100 -9.25 -31.32 -19.82
CA PHE A 100 -8.13 -30.69 -19.12
C PHE A 100 -6.79 -31.14 -19.72
N GLU A 101 -6.70 -32.42 -20.07
CA GLU A 101 -5.53 -33.05 -20.67
C GLU A 101 -5.22 -32.52 -22.06
N GLU A 102 -6.24 -32.35 -22.92
CA GLU A 102 -6.04 -31.78 -24.26
C GLU A 102 -5.57 -30.33 -24.16
N TRP A 103 -6.21 -29.53 -23.31
CA TRP A 103 -5.80 -28.15 -23.10
C TRP A 103 -4.35 -28.05 -22.61
N LEU A 104 -3.98 -28.85 -21.60
CA LEU A 104 -2.60 -28.88 -21.11
C LEU A 104 -1.63 -29.39 -22.16
N ALA A 105 -2.01 -30.36 -23.00
CA ALA A 105 -1.17 -30.86 -24.07
C ALA A 105 -0.88 -29.78 -25.14
N VAL A 106 -1.81 -28.86 -25.39
CA VAL A 106 -1.58 -27.71 -26.30
C VAL A 106 -0.50 -26.77 -25.74
N LEU A 107 -0.51 -26.50 -24.44
CA LEU A 107 0.45 -25.56 -23.82
C LEU A 107 1.79 -26.20 -23.47
N HIS A 108 1.75 -27.43 -22.97
CA HIS A 108 2.88 -28.16 -22.43
C HIS A 108 2.79 -29.65 -22.82
N PRO A 109 3.09 -30.00 -24.07
CA PRO A 109 2.98 -31.38 -24.55
C PRO A 109 3.82 -32.36 -23.72
N ASP A 110 4.94 -31.92 -23.14
CA ASP A 110 5.78 -32.75 -22.28
C ASP A 110 5.09 -33.21 -20.98
N ASN A 111 4.04 -32.51 -20.55
CA ASN A 111 3.26 -32.84 -19.35
C ASN A 111 2.14 -33.85 -19.65
N VAL A 112 1.91 -34.19 -20.93
CA VAL A 112 0.89 -35.15 -21.36
C VAL A 112 1.53 -36.14 -22.33
N LYS A 113 1.97 -37.29 -21.81
CA LYS A 113 2.69 -38.30 -22.60
C LYS A 113 1.76 -39.45 -22.95
N MET A 114 1.59 -39.72 -24.24
CA MET A 114 0.71 -40.78 -24.74
C MET A 114 -0.73 -40.66 -24.20
N GLY A 115 -1.23 -39.42 -24.07
CA GLY A 115 -2.56 -39.13 -23.50
C GLY A 115 -2.65 -39.27 -21.99
N VAL A 116 -1.54 -39.52 -21.29
CA VAL A 116 -1.49 -39.61 -19.82
C VAL A 116 -0.91 -38.32 -19.26
N LEU A 117 -1.73 -37.64 -18.46
CA LEU A 117 -1.34 -36.44 -17.72
C LEU A 117 -0.33 -36.77 -16.62
N ASP A 118 0.70 -35.94 -16.48
CA ASP A 118 1.66 -36.03 -15.38
C ASP A 118 0.95 -35.92 -14.02
N SER A 119 1.26 -36.84 -13.10
CA SER A 119 0.59 -36.97 -11.80
C SER A 119 0.72 -35.72 -10.92
N ARG A 120 1.69 -34.85 -11.16
CA ARG A 120 1.82 -33.55 -10.47
C ARG A 120 0.62 -32.63 -10.74
N PHE A 121 -0.11 -32.84 -11.82
CA PHE A 121 -1.33 -32.08 -12.14
C PHE A 121 -2.59 -32.63 -11.47
N GLN A 122 -2.52 -33.82 -10.87
CA GLN A 122 -3.64 -34.46 -10.16
C GLN A 122 -3.69 -34.09 -8.66
N ILE A 123 -2.84 -33.18 -8.22
CA ILE A 123 -2.79 -32.73 -6.82
C ILE A 123 -4.00 -31.81 -6.55
N PRO A 124 -4.78 -32.05 -5.49
CA PRO A 124 -5.88 -31.15 -5.11
C PRO A 124 -5.41 -29.71 -4.92
N GLY A 125 -6.15 -28.75 -5.47
CA GLY A 125 -5.80 -27.33 -5.43
C GLY A 125 -4.76 -26.91 -6.47
N ASN A 126 -4.47 -27.75 -7.48
CA ASN A 126 -3.67 -27.34 -8.62
C ASN A 126 -4.34 -26.14 -9.33
N PRO A 127 -3.64 -25.01 -9.50
CA PRO A 127 -4.23 -23.79 -10.07
C PRO A 127 -4.73 -23.96 -11.51
N TRP A 128 -4.10 -24.84 -12.30
CA TRP A 128 -4.52 -25.14 -13.67
C TRP A 128 -5.85 -25.87 -13.70
N ALA A 129 -6.00 -26.92 -12.87
CA ALA A 129 -7.23 -27.68 -12.76
C ALA A 129 -8.38 -26.81 -12.24
N THR A 130 -8.12 -26.01 -11.20
CA THR A 130 -9.11 -25.09 -10.63
C THR A 130 -9.61 -24.09 -11.68
N VAL A 131 -8.71 -23.43 -12.43
CA VAL A 131 -9.11 -22.48 -13.47
C VAL A 131 -9.90 -23.18 -14.58
N PHE A 132 -9.51 -24.40 -14.96
CA PHE A 132 -10.23 -25.18 -15.95
C PHE A 132 -11.66 -25.48 -15.53
N GLU A 133 -11.83 -26.06 -14.34
CA GLU A 133 -13.14 -26.40 -13.79
C GLU A 133 -14.04 -25.15 -13.66
N GLU A 134 -13.49 -24.04 -13.16
CA GLU A 134 -14.22 -22.78 -13.02
C GLU A 134 -14.71 -22.23 -14.37
N GLU A 135 -13.84 -22.14 -15.37
CA GLU A 135 -14.20 -21.61 -16.68
C GLU A 135 -15.20 -22.50 -17.43
N ILE A 136 -14.99 -23.81 -17.41
CA ILE A 136 -15.93 -24.76 -18.01
C ILE A 136 -17.28 -24.66 -17.32
N ALA A 137 -17.32 -24.63 -15.99
CA ALA A 137 -18.56 -24.48 -15.24
C ALA A 137 -19.25 -23.14 -15.49
N MET A 138 -18.52 -22.04 -15.70
CA MET A 138 -19.11 -20.74 -16.03
C MET A 138 -19.75 -20.73 -17.42
N ARG A 139 -19.13 -21.39 -18.40
CA ARG A 139 -19.56 -21.37 -19.81
C ARG A 139 -20.63 -22.40 -20.13
N THR A 140 -20.63 -23.53 -19.44
CA THR A 140 -21.61 -24.62 -19.65
C THR A 140 -22.86 -24.48 -18.79
N LYS A 141 -22.88 -23.58 -17.80
CA LYS A 141 -24.08 -23.31 -16.99
C LYS A 141 -25.21 -22.86 -17.92
N PRO A 142 -26.35 -23.58 -17.96
CA PRO A 142 -27.48 -23.16 -18.76
C PRO A 142 -27.93 -21.80 -18.25
N ILE A 143 -27.93 -20.80 -19.14
CA ILE A 143 -28.59 -19.53 -18.89
C ILE A 143 -30.05 -19.89 -18.66
N LYS A 144 -30.50 -19.90 -17.40
CA LYS A 144 -31.92 -20.05 -17.10
C LYS A 144 -32.62 -18.95 -17.90
N PRO A 145 -33.56 -19.27 -18.80
CA PRO A 145 -34.30 -18.24 -19.48
C PRO A 145 -34.94 -17.39 -18.40
N ILE A 146 -34.51 -16.12 -18.30
CA ILE A 146 -35.22 -15.13 -17.52
C ILE A 146 -36.59 -15.11 -18.16
N LEU A 147 -37.54 -15.77 -17.50
CA LEU A 147 -38.94 -15.79 -17.90
C LEU A 147 -39.30 -14.35 -18.27
N GLN A 148 -39.57 -14.13 -19.56
CA GLN A 148 -40.18 -12.91 -20.06
C GLN A 148 -41.56 -12.79 -19.41
N ARG A 149 -41.59 -12.38 -18.15
CA ARG A 149 -42.80 -12.06 -17.44
C ARG A 149 -43.26 -10.71 -17.96
N SER A 150 -44.34 -10.76 -18.72
CA SER A 150 -45.41 -9.76 -18.74
C SER A 150 -45.25 -8.59 -19.71
N ILE A 151 -45.44 -8.84 -21.01
CA ILE A 151 -46.05 -7.85 -21.91
C ILE A 151 -47.24 -8.50 -22.62
N SER A 152 -48.30 -8.81 -21.88
CA SER A 152 -49.60 -9.17 -22.47
C SER A 152 -50.79 -8.63 -21.66
N ARG A 153 -50.59 -7.60 -20.84
CA ARG A 153 -51.67 -6.98 -20.05
C ARG A 153 -51.85 -5.51 -20.43
N ALA A 154 -52.19 -5.25 -21.69
CA ALA A 154 -52.62 -3.91 -22.12
C ALA A 154 -53.53 -3.89 -23.37
N MET A 155 -54.04 -5.02 -23.87
CA MET A 155 -54.94 -5.03 -25.04
C MET A 155 -56.09 -6.03 -24.92
N ALA A 156 -56.85 -5.90 -23.84
CA ALA A 156 -58.24 -6.35 -23.80
C ALA A 156 -59.04 -5.21 -23.16
N ALA A 157 -59.33 -4.22 -24.01
CA ALA A 157 -60.47 -3.33 -23.86
C ALA A 157 -61.75 -4.12 -24.15
#